data_AF-A0A9R0VQW4-F1
#
_entry.id   AF-A0A9R0VQW4-F1
#
_cell.length_a   1.000
_cell.length_b   1.000
_cell.length_c   1.000
_cell.angle_alpha   90.00
_cell.angle_beta   90.00
_cell.angle_gamma   90.00
#
_symmetry.space_group_name_H-M   'P 1'
#
loop_
_entity.id
_entity.type
_entity.pdbx_description
1 polymer ?
#
loop_
_entity_poly.entity_id
_entity_poly.type
_entity_poly.pdbx_seq_one_letter_code
_entity_poly.pdbx_strand_id
1 'polypeptide(L)'
;MAGGGGGFLDLERHFAFYGAYHSNPVNVFIHALFVWPIFLTALLCLLCWGASSALAARLGFSLGWKVVLVAQLFCWTMQFIGHGVFEKRAPALVDNLVQALLMAPYFVLLEILHKFAAYEPYPGFHANVQKLIDAKRKEWADKKAKKMS
;
A
#
# COMPACT_ATOMS: atom_id res chain seq x y z
N MET A 1 5.78 8.57 51.26
CA MET A 1 4.78 7.55 50.84
C MET A 1 4.14 8.05 49.56
N ALA A 2 4.46 7.46 48.41
CA ALA A 2 3.76 7.71 47.15
C ALA A 2 3.02 6.43 46.78
N GLY A 3 1.75 6.38 47.14
CA GLY A 3 0.84 5.32 46.70
C GLY A 3 0.32 5.65 45.30
N GLY A 4 0.08 4.62 44.49
CA GLY A 4 -0.64 4.82 43.22
C GLY A 4 -0.48 3.69 42.21
N GLY A 5 -1.01 2.50 42.51
CA GLY A 5 -1.53 1.54 41.53
C GLY A 5 -0.63 1.10 40.37
N GLY A 6 0.08 -0.01 40.53
CA GLY A 6 0.63 -0.81 39.42
C GLY A 6 -0.49 -1.50 38.63
N GLY A 7 -1.36 -0.72 38.01
CA GLY A 7 -2.46 -1.20 37.17
C GLY A 7 -2.07 -1.23 35.69
N PHE A 8 -2.82 -2.01 34.91
CA PHE A 8 -2.66 -2.12 33.45
C PHE A 8 -2.73 -0.77 32.69
N LEU A 9 -3.29 0.28 33.30
CA LEU A 9 -3.43 1.61 32.70
C LEU A 9 -2.36 2.62 33.17
N ASP A 10 -1.38 2.21 33.97
CA ASP A 10 -0.26 3.06 34.39
C ASP A 10 0.68 3.31 33.19
N LEU A 11 0.43 4.39 32.47
CA LEU A 11 1.13 4.70 31.22
C LEU A 11 2.62 4.95 31.43
N GLU A 12 2.98 5.67 32.50
CA GLU A 12 4.36 6.05 32.79
C GLU A 12 5.23 4.82 33.00
N ARG A 13 4.73 3.84 33.75
CA ARG A 13 5.44 2.58 33.99
C ARG A 13 5.61 1.75 32.71
N HIS A 14 4.58 1.65 31.87
CA HIS A 14 4.67 0.91 30.61
C HIS A 14 5.64 1.60 29.62
N PHE A 15 5.59 2.92 29.51
CA PHE A 15 6.51 3.69 28.67
C PHE A 15 7.95 3.59 29.16
N ALA A 16 8.20 3.73 30.46
CA ALA A 16 9.54 3.59 31.03
C ALA A 16 10.12 2.19 30.82
N PHE A 17 9.32 1.14 31.02
CA PHE A 17 9.72 -0.24 30.75
C PHE A 17 10.07 -0.45 29.27
N TYR A 18 9.21 0.01 28.36
CA TYR A 18 9.45 -0.13 26.93
C TYR A 18 10.66 0.68 26.45
N GLY A 19 10.83 1.91 26.97
CA GLY A 19 11.98 2.77 26.69
C GLY A 19 13.30 2.18 27.15
N ALA A 20 13.33 1.47 28.30
CA ALA A 20 14.53 0.80 28.80
C ALA A 20 15.05 -0.30 27.85
N TYR A 21 14.14 -1.00 27.15
CA TYR A 21 14.51 -2.00 26.12
C TYR A 21 15.01 -1.39 24.81
N HIS A 22 14.74 -0.11 24.56
CA HIS A 22 15.08 0.60 23.33
C HIS A 22 16.17 1.65 23.58
N SER A 23 17.26 1.24 24.23
CA SER A 23 18.40 2.11 24.56
C SER A 23 19.45 2.22 23.45
N ASN A 24 19.47 1.27 22.50
CA ASN A 24 20.39 1.30 21.37
C ASN A 24 19.85 2.20 20.23
N PRO A 25 20.56 3.27 19.83
CA PRO A 25 20.06 4.23 18.83
C PRO A 25 19.81 3.60 17.44
N VAL A 26 20.57 2.56 17.07
CA VAL A 26 20.36 1.82 15.82
C VAL A 26 19.04 1.05 15.87
N ASN A 27 18.75 0.38 16.99
CA ASN A 27 17.48 -0.35 17.16
C ASN A 27 16.28 0.59 17.15
N VAL A 28 16.40 1.75 17.81
CA VAL A 28 15.36 2.80 17.80
C VAL A 28 15.10 3.29 16.38
N PHE A 29 16.14 3.56 15.60
CA PHE A 29 15.99 3.98 14.20
C PHE A 29 15.29 2.91 13.35
N ILE A 30 15.69 1.64 13.50
CA ILE A 30 15.03 0.50 12.82
C ILE A 30 13.55 0.44 13.22
N HIS A 31 13.23 0.56 14.51
CA HIS A 31 11.83 0.55 14.97
C HIS A 31 11.02 1.71 14.38
N ALA A 32 11.58 2.92 14.42
CA ALA A 32 10.95 4.11 13.85
C ALA A 32 10.73 4.00 12.34
N LEU A 33 11.59 3.28 11.62
CA LEU A 33 11.46 3.10 10.17
C LEU A 33 10.46 1.99 9.78
N PHE A 34 10.45 0.86 10.50
CA PHE A 34 9.74 -0.36 10.06
C PHE A 34 8.49 -0.71 10.85
N VAL A 35 8.32 -0.24 12.09
CA VAL A 35 7.17 -0.68 12.91
C VAL A 35 5.88 -0.02 12.44
N TRP A 36 5.88 1.28 12.12
CA TRP A 36 4.64 1.96 11.72
C TRP A 36 4.07 1.46 10.37
N PRO A 37 4.85 1.14 9.31
CA PRO A 37 4.29 0.57 8.09
C PRO A 37 3.75 -0.84 8.32
N ILE A 38 4.45 -1.66 9.13
CA ILE A 38 3.98 -3.00 9.51
C ILE A 38 2.64 -2.89 10.25
N PHE A 39 2.56 -2.00 11.24
CA PHE A 39 1.34 -1.79 12.01
C PHE A 39 0.19 -1.28 11.14
N LEU A 40 0.45 -0.26 10.29
CA LEU A 40 -0.56 0.31 9.41
C LEU A 40 -1.08 -0.72 8.40
N THR A 41 -0.18 -1.48 7.77
CA THR A 41 -0.58 -2.53 6.81
C THR A 41 -1.40 -3.64 7.47
N ALA A 42 -0.98 -4.11 8.66
CA ALA A 42 -1.74 -5.08 9.43
C ALA A 42 -3.14 -4.54 9.79
N LEU A 43 -3.23 -3.29 10.24
CA LEU A 43 -4.50 -2.64 10.58
C LEU A 43 -5.43 -2.55 9.36
N LEU A 44 -4.93 -2.11 8.20
CA LEU A 44 -5.73 -2.03 6.97
C LEU A 44 -6.22 -3.41 6.52
N CYS A 45 -5.37 -4.44 6.59
CA CYS A 45 -5.76 -5.82 6.29
C CYS A 45 -6.89 -6.30 7.22
N LEU A 46 -6.77 -6.04 8.53
CA LEU A 46 -7.79 -6.39 9.51
C LEU A 46 -9.12 -5.64 9.27
N LEU A 47 -9.04 -4.34 8.96
CA LEU A 47 -10.22 -3.53 8.65
C LEU A 47 -10.93 -4.02 7.38
N CYS A 48 -10.18 -4.28 6.30
CA CYS A 48 -10.73 -4.81 5.05
C CYS A 48 -11.37 -6.19 5.26
N TRP A 49 -10.69 -7.08 6.00
CA TRP A 49 -11.21 -8.40 6.34
C TRP A 49 -12.51 -8.30 7.16
N GLY A 50 -12.50 -7.51 8.22
CA GLY A 50 -13.65 -7.32 9.11
C GLY A 50 -14.84 -6.71 8.40
N ALA A 51 -14.62 -5.64 7.62
CA ALA A 51 -15.66 -4.98 6.84
C ALA A 51 -16.27 -5.93 5.78
N SER A 52 -15.42 -6.66 5.06
CA SER A 52 -15.87 -7.62 4.04
C SER A 52 -16.66 -8.78 4.67
N SER A 53 -16.19 -9.29 5.81
CA SER A 53 -16.87 -10.36 6.56
C SER A 53 -18.23 -9.90 7.10
N ALA A 54 -18.29 -8.70 7.68
CA ALA A 54 -19.54 -8.12 8.16
C ALA A 54 -20.54 -7.89 7.02
N LEU A 55 -20.07 -7.42 5.86
CA LEU A 55 -20.91 -7.26 4.67
C LEU A 55 -21.41 -8.60 4.16
N ALA A 56 -20.54 -9.60 4.04
CA ALA A 56 -20.91 -10.94 3.60
C ALA A 56 -21.95 -11.60 4.53
N ALA A 57 -21.81 -11.43 5.85
CA ALA A 57 -22.79 -11.91 6.82
C ALA A 57 -24.17 -11.26 6.64
N ARG A 58 -24.22 -9.98 6.26
CA ARG A 58 -25.49 -9.26 6.00
C ARG A 58 -26.14 -9.67 4.67
N LEU A 59 -25.34 -9.97 3.64
CA LEU A 59 -25.83 -10.35 2.32
C LEU A 59 -26.25 -11.83 2.23
N GLY A 60 -25.64 -12.68 3.07
CA GLY A 60 -25.74 -14.13 2.95
C GLY A 60 -24.97 -14.68 1.74
N PHE A 61 -24.72 -15.99 1.73
CA PHE A 61 -23.87 -16.61 0.72
C PHE A 61 -24.36 -16.38 -0.72
N SER A 62 -25.65 -16.62 -0.98
CA SER A 62 -26.25 -16.56 -2.33
C SER A 62 -26.07 -15.22 -3.03
N LEU A 63 -26.27 -14.11 -2.31
CA LEU A 63 -26.06 -12.77 -2.88
C LEU A 63 -24.58 -12.38 -2.81
N GLY A 64 -23.88 -12.72 -1.73
CA GLY A 64 -22.47 -12.41 -1.54
C GLY A 64 -21.58 -12.90 -2.68
N TRP A 65 -21.70 -14.16 -3.10
CA TRP A 65 -20.87 -14.68 -4.19
C TRP A 65 -21.17 -14.02 -5.55
N LYS A 66 -22.43 -13.61 -5.79
CA LYS A 66 -22.81 -12.87 -7.01
C LYS A 66 -22.18 -11.47 -7.03
N VAL A 67 -22.20 -10.78 -5.89
CA VAL A 67 -21.53 -9.48 -5.74
C VAL A 67 -20.02 -9.63 -6.00
N VAL A 68 -19.39 -10.64 -5.41
CA VAL A 68 -17.97 -10.94 -5.66
C VAL A 68 -17.71 -11.20 -7.14
N LEU A 69 -18.52 -12.05 -7.80
CA LEU A 69 -18.35 -12.37 -9.20
C LEU A 69 -18.49 -11.12 -10.09
N VAL A 70 -19.54 -10.31 -9.90
CA VAL A 70 -19.75 -9.08 -10.66
C VAL A 70 -18.60 -8.11 -10.46
N ALA A 71 -18.13 -7.93 -9.22
CA ALA A 71 -17.00 -7.07 -8.92
C ALA A 71 -15.71 -7.55 -9.60
N GLN A 72 -15.43 -8.86 -9.58
CA GLN A 72 -14.26 -9.43 -10.25
C GLN A 72 -14.31 -9.23 -11.75
N LEU A 73 -15.44 -9.57 -12.39
CA LEU A 73 -15.61 -9.37 -13.83
C LEU A 73 -15.42 -7.89 -14.21
N PHE A 74 -16.05 -6.98 -13.47
CA PHE A 74 -15.93 -5.55 -13.70
C PHE A 74 -14.48 -5.06 -13.56
N CYS A 75 -13.82 -5.36 -12.45
CA CYS A 75 -12.45 -4.92 -12.19
C CYS A 75 -11.46 -5.47 -13.22
N TRP A 76 -11.55 -6.75 -13.57
CA TRP A 76 -10.68 -7.35 -14.60
C TRP A 76 -10.93 -6.77 -15.98
N THR A 77 -12.19 -6.57 -16.36
CA THR A 77 -12.53 -5.90 -17.64
C THR A 77 -11.93 -4.51 -17.67
N MET A 78 -12.09 -3.71 -16.61
CA MET A 78 -11.50 -2.36 -16.55
C MET A 78 -9.98 -2.38 -16.57
N GLN A 79 -9.34 -3.35 -15.90
CA GLN A 79 -7.89 -3.54 -15.92
C GLN A 79 -7.40 -3.78 -17.36
N PHE A 80 -8.03 -4.70 -18.09
CA PHE A 80 -7.64 -5.01 -19.47
C PHE A 80 -7.96 -3.88 -20.45
N ILE A 81 -9.06 -3.15 -20.27
CA ILE A 81 -9.34 -1.94 -21.06
C ILE A 81 -8.27 -0.87 -20.82
N GLY A 82 -7.91 -0.63 -19.56
CA GLY A 82 -6.84 0.30 -19.20
C GLY A 82 -5.54 -0.01 -19.92
N HIS A 83 -5.02 -1.23 -19.74
CA HIS A 83 -3.76 -1.65 -20.33
C HIS A 83 -3.82 -1.79 -21.86
N GLY A 84 -4.84 -2.48 -22.37
CA GLY A 84 -4.94 -2.84 -23.79
C GLY A 84 -5.44 -1.71 -24.70
N VAL A 85 -6.44 -0.93 -24.27
CA VAL A 85 -7.07 0.10 -25.11
C VAL A 85 -6.42 1.46 -24.90
N PHE A 86 -6.32 1.91 -23.64
CA PHE A 86 -5.82 3.26 -23.35
C PHE A 86 -4.29 3.31 -23.38
N GLU A 87 -3.63 2.38 -22.70
CA GLU A 87 -2.16 2.37 -22.64
C GLU A 87 -1.51 1.65 -23.82
N LYS A 88 -2.26 0.81 -24.54
CA LYS A 88 -1.77 -0.02 -25.66
C LYS A 88 -0.52 -0.83 -25.29
N ARG A 89 -0.49 -1.36 -24.07
CA ARG A 89 0.62 -2.10 -23.48
C ARG A 89 0.12 -3.36 -22.76
N ALA A 90 1.00 -4.35 -22.64
CA ALA A 90 0.69 -5.51 -21.83
C ALA A 90 0.67 -5.11 -20.34
N PRO A 91 -0.15 -5.76 -19.50
CA PRO A 91 -0.16 -5.47 -18.08
C PRO A 91 1.17 -5.88 -17.43
N ALA A 92 1.69 -5.07 -16.50
CA ALA A 92 3.00 -5.29 -15.86
C ALA A 92 3.20 -6.67 -15.21
N LEU A 93 2.11 -7.40 -14.91
CA LEU A 93 2.14 -8.77 -14.42
C LEU A 93 2.83 -9.74 -15.39
N VAL A 94 2.84 -9.45 -16.70
CA VAL A 94 3.52 -10.30 -17.69
C VAL A 94 5.02 -10.04 -17.76
N ASP A 95 5.48 -8.89 -17.27
CA ASP A 95 6.89 -8.50 -17.26
C ASP A 95 7.58 -8.96 -15.98
N ASN A 96 6.95 -8.72 -14.83
CA ASN A 96 7.47 -9.09 -13.52
C ASN A 96 6.34 -9.18 -12.48
N LEU A 97 5.85 -10.40 -12.25
CA LEU A 97 4.73 -10.66 -11.33
C LEU A 97 4.98 -10.16 -9.91
N VAL A 98 6.18 -10.41 -9.36
CA VAL A 98 6.53 -10.03 -7.98
C VAL A 98 6.53 -8.51 -7.85
N GLN A 99 7.18 -7.82 -8.79
CA GLN A 99 7.19 -6.35 -8.79
C GLN A 99 5.79 -5.79 -8.98
N ALA A 100 4.97 -6.36 -9.87
CA ALA A 100 3.60 -5.89 -10.10
C ALA A 100 2.73 -6.05 -8.85
N LEU A 101 2.80 -7.19 -8.16
CA LEU A 101 2.00 -7.45 -6.95
C LEU A 101 2.43 -6.58 -5.76
N LEU A 102 3.74 -6.34 -5.60
CA LEU A 102 4.25 -5.56 -4.47
C LEU A 102 4.16 -4.04 -4.73
N MET A 103 4.53 -3.60 -5.93
CA MET A 103 4.64 -2.17 -6.23
C MET A 103 3.31 -1.53 -6.56
N ALA A 104 2.33 -2.26 -7.11
CA ALA A 104 1.04 -1.63 -7.44
C ALA A 104 0.31 -1.11 -6.20
N PRO A 105 0.15 -1.87 -5.09
CA PRO A 105 -0.44 -1.34 -3.86
C PRO A 105 0.38 -0.20 -3.26
N TYR A 106 1.71 -0.31 -3.29
CA TYR A 106 2.60 0.72 -2.74
C TYR A 106 2.52 2.03 -3.53
N PHE A 107 2.50 1.95 -4.86
CA PHE A 107 2.35 3.09 -5.76
C PHE A 107 1.02 3.81 -5.50
N VAL A 108 -0.11 3.07 -5.46
CA VAL A 108 -1.42 3.66 -5.21
C VAL A 108 -1.47 4.34 -3.83
N LEU A 109 -0.93 3.70 -2.80
CA LEU A 109 -0.86 4.28 -1.46
C LEU A 109 -0.06 5.58 -1.44
N LEU A 110 1.14 5.58 -2.00
CA LEU A 110 2.00 6.78 -2.03
C LEU A 110 1.36 7.92 -2.84
N GLU A 111 0.71 7.61 -3.96
CA GLU A 111 -0.01 8.59 -4.77
C GLU A 111 -1.19 9.22 -4.00
N ILE A 112 -1.95 8.42 -3.25
CA ILE A 112 -3.04 8.92 -2.41
C ILE A 112 -2.49 9.80 -1.28
N LEU A 113 -1.48 9.33 -0.56
CA LEU A 113 -0.86 10.08 0.53
C LEU A 113 -0.25 11.40 0.04
N HIS A 114 0.38 11.40 -1.13
CA HIS A 114 0.90 12.62 -1.75
C HIS A 114 -0.24 13.59 -2.10
N LYS A 115 -1.29 13.11 -2.77
CA LYS A 115 -2.41 13.97 -3.22
C LYS A 115 -3.26 14.54 -2.09
N PHE A 116 -3.50 13.77 -1.04
CA PHE A 116 -4.44 14.14 0.03
C PHE A 116 -3.76 14.59 1.32
N ALA A 117 -2.50 14.23 1.55
CA ALA A 117 -1.77 14.56 2.77
C ALA A 117 -0.43 15.25 2.51
N ALA A 118 -0.12 15.59 1.25
CA ALA A 118 1.17 16.18 0.84
C ALA A 118 2.39 15.35 1.31
N TYR A 119 2.18 14.05 1.56
CA TYR A 119 3.23 13.17 2.05
C TYR A 119 4.26 12.90 0.96
N GLU A 120 5.53 12.95 1.33
CA GLU A 120 6.64 12.41 0.54
C GLU A 120 7.52 11.53 1.46
N PRO A 121 8.01 10.36 0.97
CA PRO A 121 8.97 9.55 1.72
C PRO A 121 10.23 10.32 2.13
N TYR A 122 10.69 11.23 1.26
CA TYR A 122 11.76 12.20 1.51
C TYR A 122 11.59 13.41 0.59
N PRO A 123 12.17 14.58 0.92
CA PRO A 123 11.98 15.80 0.13
C PRO A 123 12.39 15.64 -1.34
N GLY A 124 11.46 15.94 -2.25
CA GLY A 124 11.69 15.87 -3.70
C GLY A 124 11.52 14.47 -4.30
N PHE A 125 11.05 13.49 -3.52
CA PHE A 125 10.79 12.14 -4.00
C PHE A 125 9.87 12.14 -5.23
N HIS A 126 8.73 12.83 -5.17
CA HIS A 126 7.74 12.77 -6.26
C HIS A 126 8.28 13.41 -7.54
N ALA A 127 9.01 14.53 -7.42
CA ALA A 127 9.66 15.18 -8.56
C ALA A 127 10.71 14.27 -9.24
N ASN A 128 11.49 13.52 -8.45
CA ASN A 128 12.47 12.57 -8.99
C ASN A 128 11.80 11.38 -9.68
N VAL A 129 10.74 10.83 -9.06
CA VAL A 129 9.95 9.75 -9.65
C VAL A 129 9.30 10.20 -10.97
N GLN A 130 8.76 11.42 -11.03
CA GLN A 130 8.15 11.96 -12.25
C GLN A 130 9.17 12.05 -13.41
N LYS A 131 10.38 12.54 -13.14
CA LYS A 131 11.46 12.56 -14.15
C LYS A 131 11.78 11.17 -14.69
N LEU A 132 11.81 10.15 -13.83
CA LEU A 132 12.04 8.76 -14.22
C LEU A 132 10.88 8.19 -15.06
N ILE A 133 9.64 8.51 -14.69
CA ILE A 133 8.44 8.13 -15.47
C ILE A 133 8.51 8.74 -16.87
N ASP A 134 8.84 10.02 -16.98
CA ASP A 134 8.92 10.71 -18.28
C ASP A 134 10.03 10.14 -19.16
N ALA A 135 11.20 9.84 -18.57
CA ALA A 135 12.28 9.15 -19.27
C ALA A 135 11.85 7.77 -19.78
N LYS A 136 11.13 6.98 -18.96
CA LYS A 136 10.61 5.66 -19.35
C LYS A 136 9.56 5.74 -20.45
N ARG A 137 8.66 6.73 -20.40
CA ARG A 137 7.68 6.98 -21.47
C ARG A 137 8.37 7.26 -22.80
N LYS A 138 9.43 8.08 -22.81
CA LYS A 138 10.23 8.33 -24.00
C LYS A 138 10.92 7.07 -24.52
N GLU A 139 11.57 6.31 -23.64
CA GLU A 139 12.22 5.03 -24.00
C GLU A 139 11.24 4.07 -24.70
N TRP A 140 10.02 3.94 -24.17
CA TRP A 140 8.98 3.09 -24.77
C TRP A 140 8.48 3.61 -26.12
N ALA A 141 8.32 4.93 -26.27
CA ALA A 141 7.93 5.54 -27.54
C ALA A 141 8.99 5.28 -28.63
N ASP A 142 10.27 5.46 -28.31
CA ASP A 142 11.39 5.22 -29.23
C ASP A 142 11.49 3.74 -29.63
N LYS A 143 11.36 2.82 -28.66
CA LYS A 143 11.33 1.36 -28.93
C LYS A 143 10.17 0.97 -29.85
N LYS A 144 9.01 1.58 -29.65
CA LYS A 144 7.83 1.33 -30.50
C LYS A 144 8.06 1.85 -31.92
N ALA A 145 8.63 3.05 -32.09
CA ALA A 145 8.96 3.60 -33.39
C ALA A 145 9.94 2.70 -34.17
N LYS A 146 11.00 2.21 -33.51
CA LYS A 146 11.97 1.27 -34.13
C LYS A 146 11.36 -0.05 -34.57
N LYS A 147 10.36 -0.58 -33.85
CA LYS A 147 9.70 -1.85 -34.20
C LYS A 147 8.73 -1.72 -35.38
N MET A 148 8.31 -0.50 -35.72
CA MET A 148 7.42 -0.20 -36.84
C MET A 148 8.17 0.24 -38.11
N SER A 149 9.48 0.47 -38.00
CA SER A 149 10.39 0.70 -39.13
C SER A 149 10.98 -0.61 -39.62
#